data_AF-A0A7S2S4H2-F1
#
_entry.id   AF-A0A7S2S4H2-F1
#
_cell.length_a   1.000
_cell.length_b   1.000
_cell.length_c   1.000
_cell.angle_alpha   90.00
_cell.angle_beta   90.00
_cell.angle_gamma   90.00
#
_symmetry.space_group_name_H-M   'P 1'
#
loop_
_entity.id
_entity.type
_entity.pdbx_description
1 polymer ?
#
loop_
_entity_poly.entity_id
_entity_poly.type
_entity_poly.pdbx_seq_one_letter_code
_entity_poly.pdbx_strand_id
1 'polypeptide(L)'
;MFAAGNMVRVVGLWSLVCLFVCALGSEEGGDVLAVEHSFGPGVWKERGTIGLTVNTEKKKVALRFSTTSLNFEKDDREAFDALLKNNGFYRVRIRSQFGDSWLTASIPACVLAAGDFCENLCFYIDKNAALIGFYHIS
;
A
#
# COMPACT_ATOMS: atom_id res chain seq x y z
N MET A 1 25.74 11.01 -26.09
CA MET A 1 26.38 12.22 -25.52
C MET A 1 25.40 12.85 -24.53
N PHE A 2 25.94 13.52 -23.53
CA PHE A 2 25.44 13.72 -22.16
C PHE A 2 24.18 14.61 -21.97
N ALA A 3 23.67 14.50 -20.74
CA ALA A 3 22.58 15.19 -20.07
C ALA A 3 22.68 16.72 -19.98
N ALA A 4 21.52 17.36 -19.72
CA ALA A 4 21.22 18.45 -18.77
C ALA A 4 19.86 19.06 -19.20
N GLY A 5 18.83 19.25 -18.36
CA GLY A 5 18.80 19.78 -17.01
C GLY A 5 18.34 21.25 -17.05
N ASN A 6 17.17 21.58 -16.49
CA ASN A 6 16.79 22.86 -15.85
C ASN A 6 15.27 22.85 -15.55
N MET A 7 14.85 22.69 -14.29
CA MET A 7 14.78 23.70 -13.21
C MET A 7 13.69 24.76 -13.46
N VAL A 8 12.52 24.57 -12.85
CA VAL A 8 11.42 25.54 -12.83
C VAL A 8 11.43 26.28 -11.49
N ARG A 9 11.59 27.61 -11.57
CA ARG A 9 11.61 28.56 -10.44
C ARG A 9 10.20 28.77 -9.87
N VAL A 10 10.07 28.76 -8.55
CA VAL A 10 8.89 29.21 -7.82
C VAL A 10 9.03 30.71 -7.56
N VAL A 11 8.08 31.52 -8.05
CA VAL A 11 7.97 32.94 -7.75
C VAL A 11 6.86 33.12 -6.72
N GLY A 12 7.23 33.46 -5.49
CA GLY A 12 6.29 33.86 -4.44
C GLY A 12 5.92 35.33 -4.58
N LEU A 13 4.63 35.63 -4.70
CA LEU A 13 4.10 36.99 -4.59
C LEU A 13 3.32 37.09 -3.26
N TRP A 14 3.79 37.96 -2.37
CA TRP A 14 3.10 38.31 -1.12
C TRP A 14 2.04 39.39 -1.40
N SER A 15 0.81 39.17 -0.96
CA SER A 15 -0.12 40.26 -0.68
C SER A 15 -0.93 39.93 0.58
N LEU A 16 -1.11 40.98 1.38
CA LEU A 16 -1.48 40.98 2.79
C LEU A 16 -3.00 40.87 3.00
N VAL A 17 -3.39 40.13 4.06
CA VAL A 17 -4.60 40.28 4.89
C VAL A 17 -5.95 39.95 4.25
N CYS A 18 -6.44 38.75 4.57
CA CYS A 18 -7.82 38.61 5.05
C CYS A 18 -7.80 37.69 6.28
N LEU A 19 -8.17 38.25 7.42
CA LEU A 19 -8.53 37.52 8.62
C LEU A 19 -9.67 36.55 8.27
N PHE A 20 -9.35 35.27 8.18
CA PHE A 20 -10.27 34.23 8.55
C PHE A 20 -9.56 33.37 9.58
N VAL A 21 -9.85 33.63 10.85
CA VAL A 21 -9.83 32.59 11.87
C VAL A 21 -10.96 31.62 11.50
N CYS A 22 -10.68 30.76 10.52
CA CYS A 22 -11.34 29.46 10.43
C CYS A 22 -10.30 28.46 10.90
N ALA A 23 -10.20 28.32 12.23
CA ALA A 23 -9.82 27.06 12.81
C ALA A 23 -10.94 26.05 12.49
N LEU A 24 -11.03 25.65 11.22
CA LEU A 24 -11.71 24.44 10.81
C LEU A 24 -10.57 23.47 10.57
N GLY A 25 -10.35 22.62 11.58
CA GLY A 25 -9.43 21.50 11.46
C GLY A 25 -9.81 20.70 10.21
N SER A 26 -8.92 20.70 9.23
CA SER A 26 -8.90 19.62 8.26
C SER A 26 -8.18 18.49 8.97
N GLU A 27 -8.96 17.57 9.54
CA GLU A 27 -8.42 16.28 9.95
C GLU A 27 -8.02 15.55 8.66
N GLU A 28 -6.79 15.79 8.19
CA GLU A 28 -6.16 14.89 7.23
C GLU A 28 -5.96 13.55 7.94
N GLY A 29 -6.91 12.64 7.75
CA GLY A 29 -6.83 11.26 8.23
C GLY A 29 -5.71 10.55 7.49
N GLY A 30 -4.55 10.48 8.13
CA GLY A 30 -3.40 9.67 7.71
C GLY A 30 -3.37 8.37 8.51
N ASP A 31 -3.36 7.24 7.83
CA ASP A 31 -3.17 5.93 8.45
C ASP A 31 -1.96 5.22 7.83
N VAL A 32 -1.27 4.40 8.63
CA VAL A 32 -0.18 3.56 8.18
C VAL A 32 -0.63 2.11 8.27
N LEU A 33 -0.69 1.45 7.13
CA LEU A 33 -1.08 0.07 7.03
C LEU A 33 0.17 -0.82 7.07
N ALA A 34 0.27 -1.70 8.06
CA ALA A 34 1.29 -2.73 8.11
C ALA A 34 0.93 -3.85 7.13
N VAL A 35 1.88 -4.27 6.31
CA VAL A 35 1.71 -5.34 5.33
C VAL A 35 2.66 -6.49 5.63
N GLU A 36 2.09 -7.68 5.70
CA GLU A 36 2.83 -8.92 5.89
C GLU A 36 2.44 -9.94 4.83
N HIS A 37 3.32 -10.90 4.61
CA HIS A 37 3.07 -12.00 3.71
C HIS A 37 3.45 -13.34 4.31
N SER A 38 2.96 -14.41 3.71
CA SER A 38 3.29 -15.77 4.09
C SER A 38 3.20 -16.73 2.91
N PHE A 39 4.14 -17.68 2.87
CA PHE A 39 4.14 -18.81 1.95
C PHE A 39 3.43 -20.05 2.52
N GLY A 40 2.82 -19.97 3.71
CA GLY A 40 2.24 -21.15 4.35
C GLY A 40 1.51 -20.85 5.66
N PRO A 41 1.06 -21.87 6.40
CA PRO A 41 0.46 -21.65 7.70
C PRO A 41 1.53 -21.31 8.76
N GLY A 42 1.35 -20.18 9.45
CA GLY A 42 1.97 -19.94 10.76
C GLY A 42 3.20 -19.03 10.80
N VAL A 43 3.82 -18.70 9.66
CA VAL A 43 4.97 -17.77 9.62
C VAL A 43 4.63 -16.58 8.74
N TRP A 44 4.43 -15.42 9.36
CA TRP A 44 4.20 -14.16 8.68
C TRP A 44 5.47 -13.33 8.71
N LYS A 45 5.84 -12.77 7.57
CA LYS A 45 7.01 -11.93 7.39
C LYS A 45 6.59 -10.52 7.02
N GLU A 46 7.31 -9.53 7.53
CA GLU A 46 7.11 -8.14 7.15
C GLU A 46 7.38 -7.97 5.65
N ARG A 47 6.45 -7.33 4.95
CA ARG A 47 6.57 -6.96 3.54
C ARG A 47 6.86 -5.47 3.37
N GLY A 48 6.31 -4.66 4.27
CA GLY A 48 6.47 -3.21 4.29
C GLY A 48 5.23 -2.52 4.83
N THR A 49 5.07 -1.25 4.49
CA THR A 49 3.95 -0.41 4.93
C THR A 49 3.30 0.32 3.75
N ILE A 50 2.04 0.69 3.92
CA ILE A 50 1.29 1.51 2.97
C ILE A 50 0.77 2.73 3.72
N GLY A 51 1.20 3.93 3.32
CA GLY A 51 0.60 5.17 3.78
C GLY A 51 -0.74 5.38 3.10
N LEU A 52 -1.81 5.49 3.87
CA LEU A 52 -3.14 5.85 3.43
C LEU A 52 -3.42 7.31 3.78
N THR A 53 -3.79 8.10 2.78
CA THR A 53 -4.27 9.47 2.96
C THR A 53 -5.64 9.60 2.35
N VAL A 54 -6.63 9.97 3.17
CA VAL A 54 -8.00 10.22 2.72
C VAL A 54 -8.30 11.70 2.89
N ASN A 55 -8.55 12.38 1.77
CA ASN A 55 -9.05 13.74 1.77
C ASN A 55 -10.54 13.71 1.38
N THR A 56 -11.39 13.77 2.39
CA THR A 56 -12.86 13.71 2.24
C THR A 56 -13.41 14.93 1.52
N GLU A 57 -12.87 16.12 1.79
CA GLU A 57 -13.26 17.39 1.14
C GLU A 57 -13.09 17.32 -0.38
N LYS A 58 -11.96 16.79 -0.84
CA LYS A 58 -11.61 16.68 -2.26
C LYS A 58 -12.07 15.36 -2.89
N LYS A 59 -12.68 14.46 -2.10
CA LYS A 59 -13.03 13.08 -2.49
C LYS A 59 -11.85 12.34 -3.12
N LYS A 60 -10.67 12.48 -2.51
CA LYS A 60 -9.43 11.86 -2.99
C LYS A 60 -8.89 10.88 -1.97
N VAL A 61 -8.43 9.74 -2.47
CA VAL A 61 -7.68 8.73 -1.73
C VAL A 61 -6.32 8.61 -2.38
N ALA A 62 -5.28 8.61 -1.57
CA ALA A 62 -3.91 8.34 -2.00
C ALA A 62 -3.34 7.18 -1.19
N LEU A 63 -2.70 6.23 -1.89
CA LEU A 63 -1.97 5.12 -1.30
C LEU A 63 -0.50 5.27 -1.69
N ARG A 64 0.39 5.17 -0.71
CA ARG A 64 1.83 5.24 -0.91
C ARG A 64 2.50 4.01 -0.34
N PHE A 65 3.03 3.16 -1.21
CA PHE A 65 3.75 1.95 -0.84
C PHE A 65 5.18 2.32 -0.41
N SER A 66 5.62 1.88 0.77
CA SER A 66 7.01 2.04 1.21
C SER A 66 7.95 1.12 0.43
N THR A 67 7.43 -0.05 0.01
CA THR A 67 8.17 -1.10 -0.65
C THR A 67 7.44 -1.47 -1.94
N THR A 68 8.04 -1.17 -3.08
CA THR A 68 7.49 -1.47 -4.42
C THR A 68 8.06 -2.74 -5.04
N SER A 69 9.20 -3.23 -4.51
CA SER A 69 9.84 -4.46 -4.96
C SER A 69 10.17 -5.31 -3.74
N LEU A 70 9.71 -6.55 -3.74
CA LEU A 70 10.09 -7.53 -2.74
C LEU A 70 11.12 -8.47 -3.39
N ASN A 71 12.33 -8.49 -2.84
CA ASN A 71 13.33 -9.46 -3.26
C ASN A 71 13.17 -10.70 -2.40
N PHE A 72 12.72 -11.80 -2.99
CA PHE A 72 12.69 -13.08 -2.30
C PHE A 72 14.12 -13.58 -2.09
N GLU A 73 14.50 -13.76 -0.82
CA GLU A 73 15.72 -14.45 -0.47
C GLU A 73 15.64 -15.92 -0.92
N LYS A 74 16.78 -16.63 -0.86
CA LYS A 74 16.85 -18.03 -1.32
C LYS A 74 15.77 -18.90 -0.67
N ASP A 75 15.59 -18.78 0.65
CA ASP A 75 14.63 -19.57 1.41
C ASP A 75 13.18 -19.22 1.03
N ASP A 76 12.90 -17.93 0.75
CA ASP A 76 11.58 -17.49 0.28
C ASP A 76 11.26 -18.03 -1.12
N ARG A 77 12.28 -18.10 -1.98
CA ARG A 77 12.13 -18.67 -3.31
C ARG A 77 11.84 -20.16 -3.25
N GLU A 78 12.55 -20.90 -2.40
CA GLU A 78 12.28 -22.33 -2.19
C GLU A 78 10.87 -22.57 -1.63
N ALA A 79 10.40 -21.72 -0.70
CA ALA A 79 9.05 -21.77 -0.17
C ALA A 79 7.98 -21.47 -1.24
N PHE A 80 8.24 -20.47 -2.09
CA PHE A 80 7.34 -20.13 -3.20
C PHE A 80 7.29 -21.24 -4.26
N ASP A 81 8.43 -21.85 -4.60
CA ASP A 81 8.48 -22.98 -5.52
C ASP A 81 7.70 -24.19 -4.97
N ALA A 82 7.71 -24.39 -3.65
CA ALA A 82 6.87 -25.40 -3.01
C ALA A 82 5.37 -25.10 -3.15
N LEU A 83 4.97 -23.82 -3.11
CA LEU A 83 3.59 -23.44 -3.41
C LEU A 83 3.22 -23.74 -4.87
N LEU A 84 4.10 -23.41 -5.82
CA LEU A 84 3.85 -23.69 -7.24
C LEU A 84 3.65 -25.19 -7.52
N LYS A 85 4.50 -26.04 -6.94
CA LYS A 85 4.39 -27.51 -7.09
C LYS A 85 3.08 -28.07 -6.55
N ASN A 86 2.51 -27.44 -5.53
CA ASN A 86 1.33 -27.94 -4.81
C ASN A 86 0.04 -27.17 -5.15
N ASN A 87 0.03 -26.29 -6.17
CA ASN A 87 -1.07 -25.36 -6.45
C ASN A 87 -1.51 -24.58 -5.19
N GLY A 88 -0.54 -24.17 -4.38
CA GLY A 88 -0.74 -23.48 -3.12
C GLY A 88 -1.07 -22.00 -3.28
N PHE A 89 -1.36 -21.35 -2.16
CA PHE A 89 -1.70 -19.93 -2.09
C PHE A 89 -0.61 -19.15 -1.37
N TYR A 90 -0.13 -18.11 -2.02
CA TYR A 90 0.59 -17.03 -1.36
C TYR A 90 -0.41 -16.13 -0.62
N ARG A 91 -0.11 -15.76 0.62
CA ARG A 91 -1.03 -14.99 1.46
C ARG A 91 -0.43 -13.64 1.79
N VAL A 92 -1.26 -12.60 1.67
CA VAL A 92 -0.91 -11.24 2.09
C VAL A 92 -1.92 -10.83 3.14
N ARG A 93 -1.46 -10.19 4.21
CA ARG A 93 -2.34 -9.58 5.20
C ARG A 93 -1.97 -8.13 5.47
N ILE A 94 -2.99 -7.33 5.75
CA ILE A 94 -2.87 -5.89 5.95
C ILE A 94 -3.64 -5.52 7.21
N ARG A 95 -3.05 -4.66 8.04
CA ARG A 95 -3.68 -4.13 9.25
C ARG A 95 -3.44 -2.63 9.36
N SER A 96 -4.48 -1.88 9.67
CA SER A 96 -4.39 -0.47 10.06
C SER A 96 -3.64 -0.34 11.38
N GLN A 97 -2.86 0.73 11.58
CA GLN A 97 -2.19 0.95 12.87
C GLN A 97 -3.18 1.11 14.03
N PHE A 98 -4.42 1.53 13.73
CA PHE A 98 -5.50 1.70 14.69
C PHE A 98 -6.51 0.55 14.70
N GLY A 99 -6.32 -0.45 13.83
CA GLY A 99 -7.23 -1.59 13.70
C GLY A 99 -6.73 -2.82 14.45
N ASP A 100 -7.64 -3.53 15.11
CA ASP A 100 -7.31 -4.76 15.86
C ASP A 100 -7.18 -6.01 14.98
N SER A 101 -7.71 -5.96 13.75
CA SER A 101 -7.87 -7.15 12.89
C SER A 101 -7.03 -7.10 11.62
N TRP A 102 -6.46 -8.24 11.26
CA TRP A 102 -5.78 -8.44 9.98
C TRP A 102 -6.78 -8.79 8.90
N LEU A 103 -6.83 -7.98 7.84
CA LEU A 103 -7.46 -8.35 6.58
C LEU A 103 -6.49 -9.26 5.83
N THR A 104 -6.97 -10.35 5.23
CA THR A 104 -6.11 -11.32 4.54
C THR A 104 -6.65 -11.65 3.16
N ALA A 105 -5.77 -11.66 2.16
CA ALA A 105 -6.04 -12.13 0.81
C ALA A 105 -5.18 -13.37 0.53
N SER A 106 -5.79 -14.35 -0.15
CA SER A 106 -5.09 -15.54 -0.64
C SER A 106 -5.00 -15.49 -2.16
N ILE A 107 -3.78 -15.55 -2.69
CA ILE A 107 -3.46 -15.40 -4.11
C ILE A 107 -2.90 -16.74 -4.59
N PRO A 108 -3.46 -17.38 -5.64
CA PRO A 108 -2.87 -18.58 -6.20
C PRO A 108 -1.42 -18.31 -6.63
N ALA A 109 -0.47 -19.13 -6.19
CA ALA A 109 0.94 -18.92 -6.51
C ALA A 109 1.21 -18.95 -8.02
N CYS A 110 0.46 -19.77 -8.76
CA CYS A 110 0.55 -19.85 -10.21
C CYS A 110 0.16 -18.54 -10.92
N VAL A 111 -0.85 -17.81 -10.42
CA VAL A 111 -1.27 -16.52 -10.97
C VAL A 111 -0.18 -15.48 -10.75
N LEU A 112 0.39 -15.46 -9.55
CA LEU A 112 1.47 -14.53 -9.22
C LEU A 112 2.73 -14.78 -10.07
N ALA A 113 3.08 -16.05 -10.28
CA ALA A 113 4.21 -16.42 -11.15
C ALA A 113 3.95 -16.07 -12.62
N ALA A 114 2.72 -16.25 -13.11
CA ALA A 114 2.35 -15.88 -14.47
C ALA A 114 2.40 -14.35 -14.71
N GLY A 115 2.15 -13.56 -13.67
CA GLY A 115 2.25 -12.10 -13.67
C GLY A 115 3.66 -11.55 -13.40
N ASP A 116 4.71 -12.38 -13.43
CA ASP A 116 6.08 -12.00 -13.06
C ASP A 116 6.17 -11.29 -11.70
N PHE A 117 5.41 -11.78 -10.72
CA PHE A 117 5.31 -11.22 -9.37
C PHE A 117 4.77 -9.78 -9.31
N CYS A 118 4.17 -9.29 -10.40
CA CYS A 118 3.45 -8.04 -10.42
C CYS A 118 2.06 -8.24 -9.81
N GLU A 119 1.78 -7.54 -8.71
CA GLU A 119 0.50 -7.61 -8.01
C GLU A 119 -0.25 -6.29 -8.15
N ASN A 120 -1.53 -6.38 -8.49
CA ASN A 120 -2.45 -5.26 -8.36
C ASN A 120 -3.35 -5.51 -7.16
N LEU A 121 -3.33 -4.60 -6.18
CA LEU A 121 -4.18 -4.67 -5.00
C LEU A 121 -5.25 -3.57 -5.05
N CYS A 122 -6.50 -3.96 -4.82
CA CYS A 122 -7.61 -3.04 -4.69
C CYS A 122 -8.02 -2.93 -3.23
N PHE A 123 -8.19 -1.70 -2.75
CA PHE A 123 -8.49 -1.39 -1.34
C PHE A 123 -9.89 -0.79 -1.24
N TYR A 124 -10.67 -1.29 -0.28
CA TYR A 124 -11.97 -0.77 0.06
C TYR A 124 -11.87 0.04 1.34
N ILE A 125 -12.22 1.32 1.23
CA ILE A 125 -12.15 2.30 2.31
C ILE A 125 -13.55 2.84 2.52
N ASP A 126 -13.98 2.89 3.78
CA ASP A 126 -15.30 3.42 4.12
C ASP A 126 -15.32 4.96 4.17
N LYS A 127 -16.49 5.52 4.44
CA LYS A 127 -16.69 6.98 4.57
C LYS A 127 -15.92 7.62 5.73
N ASN A 128 -15.45 6.82 6.69
CA ASN A 128 -14.70 7.27 7.86
C ASN A 128 -13.18 7.09 7.66
N ALA A 129 -12.75 6.86 6.42
CA ALA A 129 -11.35 6.59 6.07
C ALA A 129 -10.79 5.28 6.65
N ALA A 130 -11.63 4.35 7.10
CA ALA A 130 -11.20 3.06 7.61
C ALA A 130 -11.05 2.04 6.47
N LEU A 131 -9.95 1.29 6.48
CA LEU A 131 -9.76 0.14 5.59
C LEU A 131 -10.68 -1.01 6.04
N ILE A 132 -11.65 -1.37 5.20
CA ILE A 132 -12.63 -2.43 5.49
C ILE A 132 -12.35 -3.73 4.72
N GLY A 133 -11.54 -3.67 3.67
CA GLY A 133 -11.22 -4.84 2.85
C GLY A 133 -10.17 -4.54 1.80
N PHE A 134 -9.56 -5.59 1.26
CA PHE A 134 -8.74 -5.50 0.05
C PHE A 134 -8.76 -6.85 -0.68
N TYR A 135 -8.43 -6.83 -1.97
CA TYR A 135 -8.28 -8.05 -2.77
C TYR A 135 -7.22 -7.87 -3.86
N HIS A 136 -6.73 -9.00 -4.36
CA HIS A 136 -5.81 -9.06 -5.49
C HIS A 136 -6.58 -9.08 -6.81
N ILE A 137 -6.13 -8.27 -7.77
CA ILE A 137 -6.59 -8.26 -9.15
C ILE A 137 -5.53 -9.00 -9.98
N SER A 138 -5.94 -10.13 -10.55
CA SER A 138 -5.16 -10.93 -11.51
C SER A 138 -5.30 -10.40 -12.92
#